data_AF-A0AA42IJ16-F1
#
_entry.id   AF-A0AA42IJ16-F1
#
_cell.length_a   1.000
_cell.length_b   1.000
_cell.length_c   1.000
_cell.angle_alpha   90.00
_cell.angle_beta   90.00
_cell.angle_gamma   90.00
#
_symmetry.space_group_name_H-M   'P 1'
#
loop_
_entity.id
_entity.type
_entity.pdbx_description
1 polymer ?
#
loop_
_entity_poly.entity_id
_entity_poly.type
_entity_poly.pdbx_seq_one_letter_code
_entity_poly.pdbx_strand_id
1 'polypeptide(L)'
;MSKPFALQRLPSSIREELLKRRADKPVLTLDDHFIWLTSQGHQVSRSAIYRFLAAHDEQQASPDDSKEPADAQSIRLGCLMVAAAYAVPGDKIDLIKTADEFVEWVAQTDPS
;
A
#
# COMPACT_ATOMS: atom_id res chain seq x y z
N MET A 1 -1.24 31.27 2.01
CA MET A 1 -1.31 30.71 0.65
C MET A 1 -0.31 29.57 0.53
N SER A 2 -0.78 28.32 0.54
CA SER A 2 0.06 27.13 0.48
C SER A 2 0.58 26.94 -0.95
N LYS A 3 1.90 27.10 -1.14
CA LYS A 3 2.55 26.83 -2.44
C LYS A 3 2.27 25.37 -2.85
N PRO A 4 1.85 25.11 -4.10
CA PRO A 4 1.66 23.75 -4.58
C PRO A 4 2.96 22.96 -4.40
N PHE A 5 2.84 21.74 -3.88
CA PHE A 5 3.97 20.87 -3.55
C PHE A 5 4.83 20.71 -4.81
N ALA A 6 6.13 21.05 -4.73
CA ALA A 6 7.06 20.89 -5.86
C ALA A 6 7.10 19.44 -6.40
N LEU A 7 6.83 18.46 -5.53
CA LEU A 7 6.70 17.05 -5.89
C LEU A 7 5.45 16.70 -6.69
N GLN A 8 4.33 17.43 -6.55
CA GLN A 8 3.14 17.21 -7.38
C GLN A 8 3.36 17.65 -8.84
N ARG A 9 4.40 18.47 -9.10
CA ARG A 9 4.82 18.85 -10.45
C ARG A 9 5.73 17.83 -11.10
N LEU A 10 6.22 16.84 -10.35
CA LEU A 10 6.99 15.75 -10.94
C LEU A 10 6.06 14.77 -11.66
N PRO A 11 6.54 14.13 -12.74
CA PRO A 11 5.82 13.03 -13.38
C PRO A 11 5.38 11.98 -12.37
N SER A 12 4.20 11.36 -12.58
CA SER A 12 3.72 10.27 -11.74
C SER A 12 4.73 9.12 -11.66
N SER A 13 5.41 8.80 -12.76
CA SER A 13 6.46 7.78 -12.81
C SER A 13 7.58 8.01 -11.79
N ILE A 14 8.05 9.26 -11.64
CA ILE A 14 9.12 9.60 -10.68
C ILE A 14 8.61 9.53 -9.23
N ARG A 15 7.34 9.89 -9.00
CA ARG A 15 6.71 9.77 -7.68
C ARG A 15 6.54 8.31 -7.27
N GLU A 16 6.07 7.47 -8.18
CA GLU A 16 5.94 6.02 -7.97
C GLU A 16 7.30 5.37 -7.74
N GLU A 17 8.32 5.77 -8.48
CA GLU A 17 9.67 5.23 -8.29
C GLU A 17 10.31 5.68 -6.98
N LEU A 18 10.02 6.91 -6.51
CA LEU A 18 10.42 7.35 -5.18
C LEU A 18 9.81 6.48 -4.07
N LEU A 19 8.51 6.17 -4.18
CA LEU A 19 7.79 5.30 -3.25
C LEU A 19 8.34 3.88 -3.28
N LYS A 20 8.56 3.33 -4.49
CA LYS A 20 9.16 2.02 -4.69
C LYS A 20 10.55 1.94 -4.07
N ARG A 21 11.41 2.93 -4.29
CA ARG A 21 12.76 2.97 -3.69
C ARG A 21 12.72 2.98 -2.17
N ARG A 22 11.71 3.62 -1.57
CA ARG A 22 11.53 3.63 -0.12
C ARG A 22 11.07 2.28 0.42
N ALA A 23 10.16 1.61 -0.29
CA ALA A 23 9.70 0.27 0.06
C ALA A 23 10.82 -0.78 -0.11
N ASP A 24 11.53 -0.74 -1.24
CA ASP A 24 12.61 -1.70 -1.57
C ASP A 24 13.85 -1.51 -0.68
N LYS A 25 14.09 -0.29 -0.18
CA LYS A 25 15.29 0.06 0.59
C LYS A 25 14.95 0.94 1.80
N PRO A 26 14.41 0.35 2.88
CA PRO A 26 14.01 1.10 4.08
C PRO A 26 15.20 1.73 4.83
N VAL A 27 16.43 1.32 4.52
CA VAL A 27 17.67 1.88 5.11
C VAL A 27 18.04 3.24 4.50
N LEU A 28 17.46 3.61 3.35
CA LEU A 28 17.76 4.89 2.72
C LEU A 28 17.23 6.05 3.55
N THR A 29 18.11 7.03 3.75
CA THR A 29 17.76 8.27 4.43
C THR A 29 17.07 9.23 3.48
N LEU A 30 16.45 10.26 4.05
CA LEU A 30 15.87 11.34 3.25
C LEU A 30 16.91 12.06 2.37
N ASP A 31 18.16 12.12 2.82
CA ASP A 31 19.27 12.66 2.03
C ASP A 31 19.57 11.80 0.79
N ASP A 32 19.49 10.47 0.90
CA ASP A 32 19.68 9.57 -0.24
C ASP A 32 18.59 9.76 -1.29
N HIS A 33 17.34 9.93 -0.85
CA HIS A 33 16.23 10.25 -1.74
C HIS A 33 16.38 11.63 -2.41
N PHE A 34 16.91 12.61 -1.68
CA PHE A 34 17.20 13.94 -2.20
C PHE A 34 18.33 13.91 -3.24
N ILE A 35 19.43 13.19 -2.97
CA ILE A 35 20.55 13.01 -3.91
C ILE A 35 20.05 12.32 -5.18
N TRP A 36 19.23 11.27 -5.04
CA TRP A 36 18.66 10.57 -6.18
C TRP A 36 17.77 11.49 -7.05
N LEU A 37 16.83 12.24 -6.46
CA LEU A 37 15.99 13.18 -7.22
C LEU A 37 16.82 14.28 -7.90
N THR A 38 17.84 14.79 -7.23
CA THR A 38 18.75 15.78 -7.81
C THR A 38 19.56 15.19 -8.97
N SER A 39 20.00 13.93 -8.88
CA SER A 39 20.70 13.23 -9.96
C SER A 39 19.86 13.04 -11.22
N GLN A 40 18.52 12.99 -11.07
CA GLN A 40 17.56 12.94 -12.17
C GLN A 40 17.23 14.33 -12.74
N GLY A 41 17.88 15.39 -12.27
CA GLY A 41 17.64 16.77 -12.69
C GLY A 41 16.45 17.43 -12.01
N HIS A 42 15.89 16.83 -10.95
CA HIS A 42 14.75 17.37 -10.23
C HIS A 42 15.20 18.17 -9.00
N GLN A 43 14.94 19.48 -9.02
CA GLN A 43 15.17 20.34 -7.86
C GLN A 43 13.96 20.35 -6.92
N VAL A 44 13.99 19.46 -5.93
CA VAL A 44 12.99 19.38 -4.87
C VAL A 44 13.64 19.62 -3.52
N SER A 45 12.94 20.29 -2.59
CA SER A 45 13.47 20.47 -1.25
C SER A 45 13.30 19.20 -0.41
N ARG A 46 14.22 18.99 0.54
CA ARG A 46 14.14 17.93 1.56
C ARG A 46 12.78 17.91 2.26
N SER A 47 12.29 19.08 2.67
CA SER A 47 10.98 19.21 3.33
C SER A 47 9.81 18.80 2.43
N ALA A 48 9.92 18.99 1.11
CA ALA A 48 8.90 18.53 0.18
C ALA A 48 8.90 17.00 0.07
N ILE A 49 10.09 16.38 0.01
CA ILE A 49 10.25 14.92 0.01
C ILE A 49 9.67 14.34 1.31
N TYR A 50 10.06 14.89 2.46
CA TYR A 50 9.55 14.47 3.76
C TYR A 50 8.03 14.51 3.81
N ARG A 51 7.44 15.65 3.44
CA ARG A 51 5.98 15.81 3.44
C ARG A 51 5.28 14.85 2.49
N PHE A 52 5.86 14.56 1.32
CA PHE A 52 5.27 13.62 0.37
C PHE A 52 5.30 12.19 0.90
N LEU A 53 6.45 11.77 1.46
CA LEU A 53 6.62 10.45 2.07
C LEU A 53 5.75 10.28 3.32
N ALA A 54 5.72 11.29 4.19
CA ALA A 54 4.88 11.29 5.38
C ALA A 54 3.39 11.27 5.04
N ALA A 55 2.94 12.06 4.06
CA ALA A 55 1.54 12.03 3.61
C ALA A 55 1.16 10.67 3.00
N HIS A 56 2.08 10.02 2.30
CA HIS A 56 1.86 8.67 1.77
C HIS A 56 1.80 7.63 2.90
N ASP A 57 2.67 7.74 3.91
CA ASP A 57 2.60 6.87 5.08
C ASP A 57 1.35 7.11 5.88
N GLU A 58 0.91 8.35 6.06
CA GLU A 58 -0.36 8.69 6.70
C GLU A 58 -1.53 8.10 5.91
N GLN A 59 -1.47 8.08 4.59
CA GLN A 59 -2.48 7.42 3.74
C GLN A 59 -2.45 5.88 3.84
N GLN A 60 -1.28 5.27 4.10
CA GLN A 60 -1.16 3.83 4.31
C GLN A 60 -1.42 3.40 5.76
N ALA A 61 -1.12 4.27 6.72
CA ALA A 61 -1.26 4.05 8.16
C ALA A 61 -2.61 4.52 8.70
N SER A 62 -3.34 5.32 7.94
CA SER A 62 -4.79 5.33 8.04
C SER A 62 -5.24 3.95 7.56
N PRO A 63 -5.66 3.01 8.43
CA PRO A 63 -6.58 2.00 7.95
C PRO A 63 -7.71 2.80 7.33
N ASP A 64 -8.11 2.42 6.13
CA ASP A 64 -9.22 3.01 5.44
C ASP A 64 -10.42 3.09 6.40
N ASP A 65 -10.62 4.26 7.01
CA ASP A 65 -11.77 4.58 7.86
C ASP A 65 -13.00 4.86 6.96
N SER A 66 -12.89 4.52 5.67
CA SER A 66 -14.01 4.05 4.86
C SER A 66 -14.55 2.75 5.46
N LYS A 67 -15.24 2.87 6.59
CA LYS A 67 -16.33 1.98 6.96
C LYS A 67 -17.44 2.07 5.90
N GLU A 68 -17.17 1.61 4.68
CA GLU A 68 -18.19 0.83 4.01
C GLU A 68 -18.07 -0.57 4.59
N PRO A 69 -19.16 -1.19 5.08
CA PRO A 69 -19.11 -2.60 5.44
C PRO A 69 -18.59 -3.32 4.19
N ALA A 70 -17.39 -3.91 4.29
CA ALA A 70 -16.85 -4.71 3.22
C ALA A 70 -17.93 -5.70 2.83
N ASP A 71 -18.47 -5.56 1.62
CA ASP A 71 -19.57 -6.40 1.20
C ASP A 71 -19.12 -7.88 1.31
N ALA A 72 -20.05 -8.78 1.56
CA ALA A 72 -19.72 -10.19 1.77
C ALA A 72 -18.92 -10.82 0.60
N GLN A 73 -18.99 -10.25 -0.61
CA GLN A 73 -18.20 -10.69 -1.77
C GLN A 73 -16.74 -10.22 -1.67
N SER A 74 -16.49 -9.01 -1.17
CA SER A 74 -15.16 -8.48 -0.92
C SER A 74 -14.40 -9.29 0.14
N ILE A 75 -15.08 -9.69 1.24
CA ILE A 75 -14.50 -10.57 2.26
C ILE A 75 -14.19 -11.96 1.68
N ARG A 76 -15.14 -12.55 0.94
CA ARG A 76 -14.95 -13.86 0.28
C ARG A 76 -13.80 -13.83 -0.73
N LEU A 77 -13.67 -12.77 -1.52
CA LEU A 77 -12.59 -12.61 -2.49
C LEU A 77 -11.24 -12.52 -1.78
N GLY A 78 -11.14 -11.72 -0.71
CA GLY A 78 -9.92 -11.64 0.10
C GLY A 78 -9.52 -12.99 0.69
N CYS A 79 -10.47 -13.72 1.27
CA CYS A 79 -10.23 -15.06 1.82
C CYS A 79 -9.78 -16.06 0.74
N LEU A 80 -10.38 -16.00 -0.44
CA LEU A 80 -10.00 -16.85 -1.57
C LEU A 80 -8.58 -16.54 -2.08
N MET A 81 -8.20 -15.27 -2.17
CA MET A 81 -6.86 -14.86 -2.58
C MET A 81 -5.79 -15.33 -1.60
N VAL A 82 -6.08 -15.25 -0.29
CA VAL A 82 -5.16 -15.75 0.75
C VAL A 82 -5.06 -17.27 0.67
N ALA A 83 -6.19 -17.99 0.58
CA ALA A 83 -6.19 -19.44 0.45
C ALA A 83 -5.41 -19.91 -0.81
N ALA A 84 -5.49 -19.16 -1.91
CA ALA A 84 -4.76 -19.45 -3.15
C ALA A 84 -3.23 -19.35 -2.99
N ALA A 85 -2.73 -18.58 -2.03
CA ALA A 85 -1.30 -18.49 -1.73
C ALA A 85 -0.78 -19.72 -0.96
N TYR A 86 -1.66 -20.46 -0.28
CA TYR A 86 -1.31 -21.65 0.51
C TYR A 86 -1.72 -22.97 -0.14
N ALA A 87 -2.62 -22.94 -1.12
CA ALA A 87 -3.10 -24.14 -1.80
C ALA A 87 -2.07 -24.73 -2.76
N VAL A 88 -1.98 -26.07 -2.78
CA VAL A 88 -1.16 -26.81 -3.75
C VAL A 88 -1.83 -26.71 -5.13
N PRO A 89 -1.08 -26.40 -6.22
CA PRO A 89 -1.65 -26.30 -7.56
C PRO A 89 -2.35 -27.59 -7.99
N GLY A 90 -3.66 -27.51 -8.25
CA GLY A 90 -4.48 -28.64 -8.73
C GLY A 90 -5.57 -29.09 -7.75
N ASP A 91 -5.50 -28.69 -6.47
CA ASP A 91 -6.55 -29.02 -5.50
C ASP A 91 -7.52 -27.85 -5.29
N LYS A 92 -8.46 -27.75 -6.23
CA LYS A 92 -9.52 -26.73 -6.18
C LYS A 92 -10.45 -26.93 -4.97
N ILE A 93 -10.60 -28.16 -4.48
CA ILE A 93 -11.52 -28.48 -3.39
C ILE A 93 -10.93 -27.96 -2.08
N ASP A 94 -9.66 -28.25 -1.82
CA ASP A 94 -8.96 -27.75 -0.64
C ASP A 94 -8.86 -26.23 -0.65
N LEU A 95 -8.61 -25.62 -1.81
CA LEU A 95 -8.58 -24.15 -1.94
C LEU A 95 -9.90 -23.49 -1.50
N ILE A 96 -11.04 -23.99 -2.00
CA ILE A 96 -12.35 -23.43 -1.68
C ILE A 96 -12.67 -23.66 -0.21
N LYS A 97 -12.37 -24.85 0.31
CA LYS A 97 -12.58 -25.19 1.72
C LYS A 97 -11.79 -24.27 2.66
N THR A 98 -10.50 -24.03 2.38
CA THR A 98 -9.67 -23.11 3.16
C THR A 98 -10.17 -21.66 3.07
N ALA A 99 -10.65 -21.25 1.90
CA ALA A 99 -11.25 -19.92 1.75
C ALA A 99 -12.54 -19.77 2.60
N ASP A 100 -13.39 -20.79 2.63
CA ASP A 100 -14.61 -20.80 3.44
C ASP A 100 -14.29 -20.78 4.95
N GLU A 101 -13.27 -21.51 5.39
CA GLU A 101 -12.79 -21.49 6.77
C GLU A 101 -12.32 -20.08 7.19
N PHE A 102 -11.65 -19.35 6.30
CA PHE A 102 -11.26 -17.94 6.56
C PHE A 102 -12.46 -17.00 6.60
N VAL A 103 -13.46 -17.20 5.74
CA VAL A 103 -14.70 -16.40 5.78
C VAL A 103 -15.42 -16.62 7.10
N GLU A 104 -15.50 -17.87 7.58
CA GLU A 104 -16.13 -18.20 8.85
C GLU A 104 -15.38 -17.58 10.03
N TRP A 105 -14.04 -17.62 10.02
CA TRP A 105 -13.20 -16.99 11.03
C TRP A 105 -13.40 -15.47 11.08
N VAL A 106 -13.44 -14.79 9.92
CA VAL A 106 -13.71 -13.35 9.85
C VAL A 106 -15.10 -13.03 10.41
N ALA A 107 -16.12 -13.81 10.05
CA ALA A 107 -17.49 -13.61 10.51
C ALA A 107 -17.66 -13.82 12.03
N GLN A 108 -16.86 -14.70 12.66
CA GLN A 108 -16.87 -14.89 14.12
C GLN A 108 -16.15 -13.77 14.89
N THR A 109 -15.21 -13.08 14.24
CA THR A 109 -14.35 -12.06 14.84
C THR A 109 -14.96 -10.65 14.75
N ASP A 110 -16.13 -10.51 14.14
CA ASP A 110 -16.89 -9.26 14.04
C ASP A 110 -18.01 -9.25 15.10
N PRO A 111 -17.75 -8.81 16.35
CA PRO A 111 -18.81 -8.62 17.33
C PRO A 111 -19.64 -7.40 16.90
N SER A 112 -20.88 -7.65 16.48
CA SER A 112 -21.89 -6.60 16.32
C SER A 112 -22.09 -5.78 17.59
#